data_AF-A0A392PPG5-F1
#
_entry.id   AF-A0A392PPG5-F1
#
_cell.length_a   1.000
_cell.length_b   1.000
_cell.length_c   1.000
_cell.angle_alpha   90.00
_cell.angle_beta   90.00
_cell.angle_gamma   90.00
#
_symmetry.space_group_name_H-M   'P 1'
#
loop_
_entity.id
_entity.type
_entity.pdbx_description
1 polymer ?
#
loop_
_entity_poly.entity_id
_entity_poly.type
_entity_poly.pdbx_seq_one_letter_code
_entity_poly.pdbx_strand_id
1 'polypeptide(L)'
;MPCKQHISKSAMNISLYLLYVSLIVSSCQGHNISGKDNRVHCSLNINTETGRLSARRPNLQNQPALEKDRYKIRQAFIAAPGNSLIVADYGQ
;
A
#
# COMPACT_ATOMS: atom_id res chain seq x y z
N MET A 1 -36.51 -7.58 -19.75
CA MET A 1 -35.48 -8.61 -20.06
C MET A 1 -34.11 -8.01 -19.77
N PRO A 2 -33.35 -8.47 -18.76
CA PRO A 2 -32.08 -7.84 -18.43
C PRO A 2 -30.97 -8.37 -19.35
N CYS A 3 -30.34 -7.42 -20.04
CA CYS A 3 -29.14 -7.62 -20.84
C CYS A 3 -27.99 -8.05 -19.92
N LYS A 4 -27.50 -9.29 -20.06
CA LYS A 4 -26.26 -9.74 -19.41
C LYS A 4 -25.09 -8.95 -20.01
N GLN A 5 -24.68 -7.88 -19.35
CA GLN A 5 -23.42 -7.22 -19.66
C GLN A 5 -22.28 -8.16 -19.25
N HIS A 6 -21.71 -8.81 -20.26
CA HIS A 6 -20.45 -9.51 -20.17
C HIS A 6 -19.34 -8.45 -20.07
N ILE A 7 -19.18 -7.84 -18.89
CA ILE A 7 -18.07 -6.92 -18.62
C ILE A 7 -16.81 -7.77 -18.62
N SER A 8 -16.06 -7.67 -19.70
CA SER A 8 -14.73 -8.24 -19.91
C SER A 8 -13.90 -8.19 -18.63
N LYS A 9 -13.47 -9.36 -18.14
CA LYS A 9 -12.52 -9.53 -17.02
C LYS A 9 -11.21 -8.73 -17.22
N SER A 10 -10.93 -8.28 -18.44
CA SER A 10 -9.75 -7.48 -18.79
C SER A 10 -9.88 -6.00 -18.37
N ALA A 11 -11.06 -5.39 -18.51
CA ALA A 11 -11.28 -3.99 -18.17
C ALA A 11 -11.28 -3.73 -16.64
N MET A 12 -11.80 -4.69 -15.87
CA MET A 12 -11.81 -4.62 -14.40
C MET A 12 -10.39 -4.67 -13.80
N ASN A 13 -9.46 -5.37 -14.45
CA ASN A 13 -8.05 -5.45 -14.03
C ASN A 13 -7.31 -4.12 -14.20
N ILE A 14 -7.58 -3.37 -15.27
CA ILE A 14 -6.91 -2.09 -15.56
C ILE A 14 -7.37 -1.01 -14.58
N SER A 15 -8.66 -0.97 -14.27
CA SER A 15 -9.21 -0.02 -13.28
C SER A 15 -8.68 -0.31 -11.87
N LEU A 16 -8.62 -1.59 -11.47
CA LEU A 16 -8.02 -2.00 -10.19
C LEU A 16 -6.53 -1.64 -10.12
N TYR A 17 -5.80 -1.81 -11.22
CA TYR A 17 -4.37 -1.47 -11.33
C TYR A 17 -4.10 0.03 -11.15
N LEU A 18 -4.83 0.88 -11.88
CA LEU A 18 -4.66 2.32 -11.80
C LEU A 18 -5.03 2.85 -10.41
N LEU A 19 -6.08 2.32 -9.79
CA LEU A 19 -6.46 2.66 -8.42
C LEU A 19 -5.36 2.22 -7.42
N TYR A 20 -4.79 1.05 -7.63
CA TYR A 20 -3.78 0.44 -6.76
C TYR A 20 -2.44 1.18 -6.77
N VAL A 21 -1.91 1.45 -7.98
CA VAL A 21 -0.69 2.24 -8.14
C VAL A 21 -0.92 3.68 -7.69
N SER A 22 -2.06 4.28 -8.03
CA SER A 22 -2.39 5.64 -7.56
C SER A 22 -2.48 5.71 -6.04
N LEU A 23 -3.06 4.71 -5.37
CA LEU A 23 -3.22 4.71 -3.91
C LEU A 23 -1.87 4.69 -3.19
N ILE A 24 -0.91 3.88 -3.64
CA ILE A 24 0.39 3.78 -2.96
C ILE A 24 1.36 4.86 -3.45
N VAL A 25 1.50 5.06 -4.77
CA VAL A 25 2.49 5.99 -5.34
C VAL A 25 2.12 7.44 -5.01
N SER A 26 0.85 7.84 -5.17
CA SER A 26 0.45 9.22 -4.86
C SER A 26 0.49 9.50 -3.36
N SER A 27 0.28 8.47 -2.51
CA SER A 27 0.39 8.64 -1.06
C SER A 27 1.84 8.83 -0.59
N CYS A 28 2.82 8.30 -1.33
CA CYS A 28 4.24 8.39 -0.97
C CYS A 28 4.93 9.64 -1.55
N GLN A 29 4.29 10.37 -2.47
CA GLN A 29 4.86 11.53 -3.13
C GLN A 29 4.29 12.83 -2.56
N GLY A 30 5.07 13.51 -1.71
CA GLY A 30 4.72 14.84 -1.19
C GLY A 30 5.67 15.33 -0.11
N HIS A 31 5.95 16.64 -0.12
CA HIS A 31 6.88 17.31 0.81
C HIS A 31 6.51 17.16 2.30
N ASN A 32 5.24 16.87 2.62
CA ASN A 32 4.77 16.69 4.00
C ASN A 32 4.84 15.25 4.53
N ILE A 33 5.34 14.32 3.72
CA ILE A 33 5.47 12.89 4.08
C ILE A 33 6.91 12.56 4.47
N SER A 34 7.87 13.33 3.94
CA SER A 34 9.29 13.21 4.26
C SER A 34 9.58 13.92 5.59
N GLY A 35 10.12 13.18 6.55
CA GLY A 35 10.65 13.77 7.77
C GLY A 35 11.99 14.46 7.52
N LYS A 36 12.52 15.15 8.54
CA LYS A 36 13.83 15.83 8.46
C LYS A 36 14.99 14.88 8.07
N ASP A 37 14.77 13.57 8.18
CA ASP A 37 15.71 12.49 7.92
C ASP A 37 15.58 11.88 6.51
N ASN A 38 14.82 12.50 5.60
CA ASN A 38 14.52 11.98 4.25
C ASN A 38 13.82 10.61 4.25
N ARG A 39 13.16 10.23 5.34
CA ARG A 39 12.36 9.00 5.42
C ARG A 39 10.88 9.31 5.30
N VAL A 40 10.11 8.33 4.85
CA VAL A 40 8.64 8.41 4.83
C VAL A 40 8.11 8.17 6.24
N HIS A 41 7.41 9.16 6.81
CA HIS A 41 6.74 9.04 8.11
C HIS A 41 5.23 8.86 7.91
N CYS A 42 4.66 7.89 8.61
CA CYS A 42 3.22 7.62 8.60
C CYS A 42 2.59 8.03 9.93
N SER A 43 1.37 8.55 9.90
CA SER A 43 0.57 8.79 11.10
C SER A 43 -0.23 7.55 11.47
N LEU A 44 -0.05 7.05 12.69
CA LEU A 44 -0.84 5.96 13.24
C LEU A 44 -2.02 6.50 14.05
N ASN A 45 -3.23 6.05 13.72
CA ASN A 45 -4.44 6.29 14.50
C ASN A 45 -4.78 5.04 15.32
N ILE A 46 -4.80 5.23 16.63
CA ILE A 46 -5.08 4.23 17.67
C ILE A 46 -6.58 4.14 18.01
N ASN A 47 -7.36 5.18 17.68
CA ASN A 47 -8.78 5.26 18.00
C ASN A 47 -9.59 4.61 16.87
N THR A 48 -9.62 3.28 16.83
CA THR A 48 -10.49 2.54 15.90
C THR A 48 -11.48 1.69 16.67
N GLU A 49 -12.68 1.53 16.11
CA GLU A 49 -13.78 0.78 16.72
C GLU A 49 -13.44 -0.69 16.99
N THR A 50 -12.55 -1.27 16.18
CA THR A 50 -12.12 -2.68 16.30
C THR A 50 -10.86 -2.85 17.14
N GLY A 51 -10.24 -1.77 17.60
CA GLY A 51 -8.95 -1.78 18.31
C GLY A 51 -7.73 -1.99 17.41
N ARG A 52 -7.88 -2.11 16.07
CA ARG A 52 -6.75 -2.20 15.13
C ARG A 52 -6.09 -0.85 14.90
N LEU A 53 -4.78 -0.80 14.76
CA LEU A 53 -4.11 0.44 14.33
C LEU A 53 -4.50 0.80 12.89
N SER A 54 -4.67 2.09 12.58
CA SER A 54 -4.93 2.58 11.22
C SER A 54 -3.85 3.57 10.76
N ALA A 55 -3.22 3.32 9.61
CA ALA A 55 -2.11 4.09 9.06
C ALA A 55 -2.63 5.12 8.05
N ARG A 56 -2.23 6.40 8.19
CA ARG A 56 -2.64 7.48 7.30
C ARG A 56 -1.44 8.37 6.95
N ARG A 57 -1.48 8.95 5.74
CA ARG A 57 -0.47 9.90 5.22
C ARG A 57 0.98 9.42 5.37
N PRO A 58 1.44 8.39 4.63
CA PRO A 58 0.73 7.53 3.67
C PRO A 58 0.03 6.36 4.35
N ASN A 59 -0.91 5.71 3.66
CA ASN A 59 -1.45 4.43 4.14
C ASN A 59 -0.48 3.29 3.78
N LEU A 60 0.23 2.77 4.79
CA LEU A 60 1.19 1.67 4.65
C LEU A 60 0.60 0.28 4.91
N GLN A 61 -0.71 0.18 5.19
CA GLN A 61 -1.35 -1.12 5.50
C GLN A 61 -1.69 -1.92 4.26
N ASN A 62 -1.94 -1.25 3.13
CA ASN A 62 -2.48 -1.89 1.93
C ASN A 62 -1.38 -2.43 0.99
N GLN A 63 -0.35 -3.07 1.55
CA GLN A 63 0.69 -3.69 0.74
C GLN A 63 0.17 -4.93 0.00
N PRO A 64 0.69 -5.21 -1.22
CA PRO A 64 0.29 -6.40 -1.95
C PRO A 64 0.82 -7.63 -1.21
N ALA A 65 0.07 -8.74 -1.29
CA ALA A 65 0.63 -10.05 -0.94
C ALA A 65 1.86 -10.33 -1.82
N LEU A 66 2.85 -11.05 -1.29
CA LEU A 66 4.12 -11.27 -1.99
C LEU A 66 3.91 -11.89 -3.38
N GLU A 67 3.01 -12.87 -3.51
CA GLU A 67 2.73 -13.50 -4.82
C GLU A 67 2.00 -12.57 -5.81
N LYS A 68 1.40 -11.50 -5.31
CA LYS A 68 0.57 -10.55 -6.08
C LYS A 68 1.28 -9.20 -6.30
N ASP A 69 2.51 -9.04 -5.85
CA ASP A 69 3.30 -7.80 -6.02
C ASP A 69 3.89 -7.68 -7.43
N ARG A 70 3.01 -7.56 -8.44
CA ARG A 70 3.41 -7.48 -9.85
C ARG A 70 4.31 -6.29 -10.18
N TYR A 71 4.21 -5.22 -9.39
CA TYR A 71 4.94 -3.96 -9.60
C TYR A 71 6.13 -3.81 -8.66
N LYS A 72 6.43 -4.84 -7.87
CA LYS A 72 7.55 -4.87 -6.94
C LYS A 72 7.55 -3.66 -5.99
N ILE A 73 6.38 -3.21 -5.57
CA ILE A 73 6.21 -2.03 -4.71
C ILE A 73 6.93 -2.24 -3.38
N ARG A 74 7.00 -3.49 -2.89
CA ARG A 74 7.76 -3.83 -1.69
C ARG A 74 9.25 -3.54 -1.81
N GLN A 75 9.82 -3.55 -3.03
CA GLN A 75 11.24 -3.23 -3.25
C GLN A 75 11.56 -1.74 -3.04
N ALA A 76 10.56 -0.85 -3.04
CA ALA A 76 10.77 0.56 -2.70
C ALA A 76 11.08 0.77 -1.21
N PHE A 77 10.75 -0.20 -0.36
CA PHE A 77 11.03 -0.15 1.07
C PHE A 77 12.41 -0.73 1.36
N ILE A 78 13.42 0.15 1.43
CA ILE A 78 14.80 -0.24 1.69
C ILE A 78 15.20 0.08 3.14
N ALA A 79 16.05 -0.78 3.70
CA ALA A 79 16.73 -0.48 4.94
C ALA A 79 17.81 0.59 4.72
N ALA A 80 18.18 1.29 5.79
CA ALA A 80 19.34 2.18 5.75
C ALA A 80 20.64 1.36 5.51
N PRO A 81 21.70 1.96 4.97
CA PRO A 81 22.98 1.27 4.78
C PRO A 81 23.48 0.61 6.07
N GLY A 82 23.93 -0.64 5.99
CA GLY A 82 24.39 -1.41 7.14
C GLY A 82 23.29 -2.12 7.94
N ASN A 83 22.02 -1.92 7.58
CA ASN A 83 20.87 -2.56 8.24
C ASN A 83 20.11 -3.49 7.30
N SER A 84 19.36 -4.42 7.89
CA SER A 84 18.44 -5.33 7.18
C SER A 84 17.00 -5.05 7.60
N LEU A 85 16.07 -5.15 6.65
CA LEU A 85 14.63 -5.09 6.93
C LEU A 85 14.15 -6.50 7.29
N ILE A 86 13.53 -6.65 8.46
CA ILE A 86 12.93 -7.91 8.91
C ILE A 86 11.43 -7.78 8.85
N VAL A 87 10.77 -8.75 8.22
CA VAL A 87 9.31 -8.85 8.19
C VAL A 87 8.91 -10.01 9.09
N ALA A 88 8.09 -9.73 10.10
CA ALA A 88 7.51 -10.72 10.97
C ALA A 88 5.99 -10.61 10.90
N ASP A 89 5.33 -11.73 10.66
CA ASP A 89 3.87 -11.85 10.59
C ASP A 89 3.42 -12.92 11.59
N TYR A 90 2.24 -12.72 12.18
CA TYR A 90 1.67 -13.71 13.08
C TYR A 90 1.13 -14.89 12.29
N GLY A 91 1.71 -16.07 12.48
CA GLY A 91 1.17 -17.31 11.92
C GLY A 91 -0.21 -17.60 12.49
N GLN A 92 -1.18 -17.85 11.61
CA GLN A 92 -2.51 -18.36 11.96
C GLN A 92 -2.52 -19.89 12.01
#